data_AF-A0A5S3XQV6-F1
#
_entry.id   AF-A0A5S3XQV6-F1
#
_cell.length_a   1.000
_cell.length_b   1.000
_cell.length_c   1.000
_cell.angle_alpha   90.00
_cell.angle_beta   90.00
_cell.angle_gamma   90.00
#
_symmetry.space_group_name_H-M   'P 1'
#
loop_
_entity.id
_entity.type
_entity.pdbx_description
1 polymer ?
#
loop_
_entity_poly.entity_id
_entity_poly.type
_entity_poly.pdbx_seq_one_letter_code
_entity_poly.pdbx_strand_id
1 'polypeptide(L)' 'MKLISRLLVVGTLAVAYSATAADFATLDTDKDGFVSQSEAAQSASISKVFDLLDSNKDGKLSEKEFHQ' A
#
# COMPACT_ATOMS: atom_id res chain seq x y z
N MET A 1 41.64 14.46 10.86
CA MET A 1 41.04 14.96 12.12
C MET A 1 39.92 15.92 11.73
N LYS A 2 38.67 15.62 12.12
CA LYS A 2 37.48 16.49 12.13
C LYS A 2 37.25 17.40 10.90
N LEU A 3 36.30 17.03 10.04
CA LEU A 3 35.62 18.00 9.18
C LEU A 3 34.14 18.12 9.58
N ILE A 4 33.95 19.16 10.37
CA ILE A 4 32.79 19.98 10.68
C ILE A 4 31.70 20.12 9.58
N SER A 5 30.47 19.86 10.02
CA SER A 5 29.25 20.68 9.92
C SER A 5 28.99 21.54 8.68
N ARG A 6 27.81 21.35 8.05
CA ARG A 6 26.68 22.32 7.98
C ARG A 6 25.70 21.99 6.84
N LEU A 7 24.41 22.00 7.16
CA LEU A 7 23.39 22.93 6.64
C LEU A 7 22.04 22.23 6.49
N LEU A 8 21.08 22.75 7.26
CA LEU A 8 19.66 22.41 7.23
C LEU A 8 19.01 23.08 6.01
N VAL A 9 18.27 22.30 5.21
CA VAL A 9 17.22 22.82 4.34
C VAL A 9 15.94 22.05 4.61
N VAL A 10 14.92 22.82 4.96
CA VAL A 10 13.53 22.42 5.16
C VAL A 10 12.86 22.24 3.80
N GLY A 11 12.00 21.24 3.71
CA GLY A 11 10.79 21.29 2.88
C GLY A 11 10.98 20.88 1.42
N THR A 12 10.39 19.73 1.08
CA THR A 12 9.25 19.60 0.14
C THR A 12 9.31 18.28 -0.61
N LEU A 13 8.09 17.80 -0.91
CA LEU A 13 7.75 16.67 -1.77
C LEU A 13 8.05 15.31 -1.14
N ALA A 14 7.10 14.86 -0.31
CA ALA A 14 6.84 13.44 -0.23
C ALA A 14 6.74 12.94 -1.68
N VAL A 15 7.72 12.13 -2.08
CA VAL A 15 7.77 11.44 -3.36
C VAL A 15 6.37 10.86 -3.57
N ALA A 16 5.68 11.32 -4.62
CA ALA A 16 4.56 10.59 -5.16
C ALA A 16 5.15 9.25 -5.60
N TYR A 17 4.97 8.21 -4.76
CA TYR A 17 5.29 6.84 -5.11
C TYR A 17 4.42 6.53 -6.32
N SER A 18 4.99 6.68 -7.50
CA SER A 18 4.35 6.25 -8.73
C SER A 18 4.48 4.74 -8.75
N ALA A 19 3.51 4.05 -8.15
CA ALA A 19 3.35 2.62 -8.32
C ALA A 19 2.15 2.41 -9.23
N THR A 20 2.42 2.05 -10.48
CA THR A 20 1.46 1.39 -11.36
C THR A 20 1.27 -0.06 -10.91
N ALA A 21 0.86 -0.21 -9.66
CA ALA A 21 0.34 -1.40 -8.99
C ALA A 21 -0.72 -0.81 -8.06
N ALA A 22 -1.95 -1.31 -8.07
CA ALA A 22 -3.01 -0.74 -7.25
C ALA A 22 -2.49 -0.52 -5.83
N ASP A 23 -2.37 0.73 -5.38
CA ASP A 23 -1.86 1.00 -4.05
C ASP A 23 -2.90 0.46 -3.07
N PHE A 24 -2.49 -0.22 -2.01
CA PHE A 24 -3.41 -0.72 -0.97
C PHE A 24 -4.42 0.35 -0.53
N ALA A 25 -3.92 1.57 -0.31
CA ALA A 25 -4.72 2.74 0.07
C ALA A 25 -5.71 3.24 -1.00
N THR A 26 -5.58 2.81 -2.26
CA THR A 26 -6.54 3.11 -3.33
C THR A 26 -7.69 2.10 -3.39
N LEU A 27 -7.48 0.91 -2.82
CA LEU A 27 -8.49 -0.14 -2.75
C LEU A 27 -9.27 -0.03 -1.45
N ASP A 28 -8.57 0.21 -0.34
CA ASP A 28 -9.12 0.48 1.00
C ASP A 28 -9.90 1.82 0.99
N THR A 29 -11.15 1.74 0.53
CA THR A 29 -12.01 2.89 0.25
C THR A 29 -12.66 3.41 1.51
N ASP A 30 -13.00 2.50 2.42
CA ASP A 30 -13.55 2.82 3.73
C ASP A 30 -12.49 3.17 4.78
N LYS A 31 -11.21 2.92 4.49
CA LYS A 31 -10.03 3.24 5.31
C LYS A 31 -10.03 2.50 6.64
N ASP A 32 -10.53 1.26 6.63
CA ASP A 32 -10.54 0.39 7.80
C ASP A 32 -9.19 -0.31 8.03
N GLY A 33 -8.25 -0.18 7.08
CA GLY A 33 -6.92 -0.78 7.12
C GLY A 33 -6.87 -2.19 6.52
N PHE A 34 -7.92 -2.61 5.81
CA PHE A 34 -8.04 -3.85 5.08
C PHE A 34 -8.64 -3.60 3.69
N VAL A 35 -8.43 -4.54 2.77
CA VAL A 35 -9.11 -4.54 1.48
C VAL A 35 -10.08 -5.70 1.47
N SER A 36 -11.37 -5.40 1.55
CA SER A 36 -12.45 -6.37 1.47
C SER A 36 -12.56 -6.97 0.06
N GLN A 37 -13.18 -8.15 -0.09
CA GLN A 37 -13.43 -8.73 -1.41
C GLN A 37 -14.19 -7.77 -2.35
N SER A 38 -15.15 -7.01 -1.81
CA SER A 38 -15.91 -5.99 -2.55
C SER A 38 -15.05 -4.84 -3.07
N GLU A 39 -14.02 -4.47 -2.32
CA GLU A 39 -13.07 -3.41 -2.65
C GLU A 39 -12.01 -3.93 -3.63
N ALA A 40 -11.50 -5.13 -3.39
CA ALA A 40 -10.65 -5.85 -4.34
C ALA A 40 -11.34 -6.08 -5.69
N ALA A 41 -12.66 -6.31 -5.70
CA ALA A 41 -13.46 -6.46 -6.92
C ALA A 41 -13.50 -5.20 -7.80
N GLN A 42 -13.19 -4.02 -7.25
CA GLN A 42 -13.03 -2.79 -8.04
C GLN A 42 -11.79 -2.87 -8.94
N SER A 43 -10.84 -3.76 -8.63
CA SER A 43 -9.62 -3.98 -9.41
C SER A 43 -9.57 -5.40 -9.97
N ALA A 44 -9.69 -5.53 -11.30
CA ALA A 44 -9.65 -6.83 -11.97
C ALA A 44 -8.34 -7.60 -11.74
N SER A 45 -7.23 -6.90 -11.44
CA SER A 45 -5.95 -7.53 -11.14
C SER A 45 -5.95 -8.13 -9.73
N ILE A 46 -6.43 -7.36 -8.74
CA ILE A 46 -6.43 -7.78 -7.33
C ILE A 46 -7.50 -8.83 -7.08
N SER A 47 -8.69 -8.69 -7.65
CA SER A 47 -9.76 -9.70 -7.54
C SER A 47 -9.31 -11.10 -7.98
N LYS A 48 -8.44 -11.22 -8.99
CA LYS A 48 -7.92 -12.52 -9.47
C LYS A 48 -6.88 -13.14 -8.55
N VAL A 49 -6.15 -12.31 -7.81
CA VAL A 49 -5.11 -12.77 -6.87
C VAL A 49 -5.56 -12.67 -5.42
N PHE A 50 -6.80 -12.24 -5.17
CA PHE A 50 -7.32 -12.02 -3.82
C PHE A 50 -7.21 -13.28 -2.98
N ASP A 51 -7.70 -14.40 -3.49
CA ASP A 51 -7.61 -15.71 -2.81
C ASP A 51 -6.16 -16.21 -2.64
N LEU A 52 -5.22 -15.69 -3.44
CA LEU A 52 -3.79 -16.00 -3.33
C LEU A 52 -3.10 -15.12 -2.27
N LEU A 53 -3.55 -13.88 -2.09
CA LEU A 53 -3.04 -12.94 -1.10
C LEU A 53 -3.67 -13.17 0.28
N ASP A 54 -4.94 -13.58 0.34
CA ASP A 54 -5.70 -13.91 1.55
C ASP A 54 -5.22 -15.24 2.15
N SER A 55 -4.01 -15.20 2.70
CA SER A 55 -3.30 -16.35 3.25
C SER A 55 -3.99 -16.91 4.49
N ASN A 56 -4.60 -16.02 5.30
CA ASN A 56 -5.32 -16.41 6.51
C ASN A 56 -6.80 -16.79 6.25
N LYS A 57 -7.29 -16.55 5.02
CA LYS A 57 -8.66 -16.87 4.55
C LYS A 57 -9.75 -16.21 5.37
N ASP A 58 -9.50 -14.98 5.80
CA ASP A 58 -10.44 -14.23 6.61
C ASP A 58 -11.38 -13.33 5.80
N GLY A 59 -11.24 -13.34 4.46
CA GLY A 59 -12.12 -12.66 3.52
C GLY A 59 -11.76 -11.20 3.27
N LYS A 60 -10.59 -10.75 3.70
CA LYS A 60 -10.02 -9.41 3.45
C LYS A 60 -8.49 -9.50 3.37
N LEU A 61 -7.86 -8.55 2.70
CA LEU A 61 -6.41 -8.45 2.65
C LEU A 61 -5.93 -7.41 3.66
N SER A 62 -5.07 -7.81 4.59
CA SER A 62 -4.31 -6.83 5.37
C SER A 62 -3.24 -6.17 4.49
N GLU A 63 -2.74 -4.99 4.89
CA GLU A 63 -1.62 -4.32 4.22
C GLU A 63 -0.40 -5.25 4.08
N LYS A 64 -0.18 -6.11 5.08
CA LYS A 64 0.89 -7.10 5.08
C LYS A 64 0.67 -8.19 4.02
N GLU A 65 -0.56 -8.71 3.90
CA GLU A 65 -0.92 -9.71 2.90
C GLU A 65 -0.90 -9.14 1.48
N PHE A 66 -1.22 -7.85 1.34
CA PHE A 66 -1.16 -7.16 0.06
C PHE A 66 0.27 -6.96 -0.46
N HIS A 67 1.24 -6.75 0.44
CA HIS A 67 2.65 -6.55 0.10
C HIS A 67 3.51 -7.83 0.22
N GLN A 68 2.89 -9.00 0.44
CA GLN A 68 3.57 -10.29 0.56
C GLN A 68 4.12 -10.77 -0.78
#